data_AF-A0A2D8FN78-F1
#
_entry.id   AF-A0A2D8FN78-F1
#
_cell.length_a   1.000
_cell.length_b   1.000
_cell.length_c   1.000
_cell.angle_alpha   90.00
_cell.angle_beta   90.00
_cell.angle_gamma   90.00
#
_symmetry.space_group_name_H-M   'P 1'
#
loop_
_entity.id
_entity.type
_entity.pdbx_description
1 polymer ?
#
loop_
_entity_poly.entity_id
_entity_poly.type
_entity_poly.pdbx_seq_one_letter_code
_entity_poly.pdbx_strand_id
1 'polypeptide(L)'
;MTFQTFSEHWAGPLSNVVMVLLAIILLYPVIWKLSISQMSAAFEALKTAKDLPTYLGHITEASERLQSLNREIGGLREKLGELDTIQEELEIANRRIADLQKLSEERPPEPVAAEPEEIDEVRNWEAVSEIWFEVKDIVEDRIGGIADGRIRRKYNSIPRYTYEEITPLLVRDNALTAAEAEVVNDMDRTFRSLRNRKTPVTPERVREFQGWRARVGG
;
A
#
# COMPACT_ATOMS: atom_id res chain seq x y z
N MET A 1 50.67 75.94 50.30
CA MET A 1 50.67 74.93 49.22
C MET A 1 49.28 74.94 48.60
N THR A 2 49.19 75.56 47.43
CA THR A 2 47.95 75.87 46.73
C THR A 2 47.46 74.63 45.97
N PHE A 3 46.14 74.42 45.94
CA PHE A 3 45.44 73.31 45.28
C PHE A 3 45.86 73.05 43.81
N GLN A 4 46.49 74.04 43.17
CA GLN A 4 46.97 74.03 41.80
C GLN A 4 48.08 72.99 41.53
N THR A 5 49.01 72.77 42.46
CA THR A 5 50.13 71.83 42.21
C THR A 5 49.71 70.37 42.37
N PHE A 6 48.67 70.10 43.16
CA PHE A 6 48.10 68.76 43.31
C PHE A 6 47.33 68.34 42.04
N SER A 7 46.60 69.26 41.41
CA SER A 7 45.86 68.93 40.18
C SER A 7 46.76 68.58 39.00
N GLU A 8 47.94 69.20 38.86
CA GLU A 8 48.84 68.94 37.72
C GLU A 8 49.54 67.58 37.81
N HIS A 9 49.88 67.11 39.01
CA HIS A 9 50.53 65.80 39.19
C HIS A 9 49.58 64.61 38.99
N TRP A 10 48.29 64.78 39.27
CA TRP A 10 47.30 63.70 39.14
C TRP A 10 46.55 63.69 37.81
N ALA A 11 46.55 64.79 37.06
CA ALA A 11 45.84 64.90 35.78
C ALA A 11 46.34 63.89 34.73
N GLY A 12 47.65 63.67 34.62
CA GLY A 12 48.24 62.70 33.70
C GLY A 12 47.80 61.24 33.94
N PRO A 13 48.02 60.67 35.14
CA PRO A 13 47.64 59.29 35.44
C PRO A 13 46.12 59.08 35.44
N LEU A 14 45.33 60.05 35.92
CA LEU A 14 43.86 59.96 35.86
C LEU A 14 43.35 59.93 34.41
N SER A 15 43.92 60.75 33.52
CA SER A 15 43.57 60.73 32.09
C SER A 15 43.84 59.37 31.45
N ASN A 16 44.97 58.73 31.77
CA ASN A 16 45.29 57.40 31.23
C ASN A 16 44.33 56.33 31.75
N VAL A 17 43.97 56.36 33.02
CA VAL A 17 42.99 55.42 33.59
C VAL A 17 41.61 55.61 32.96
N VAL A 18 41.16 56.86 32.78
CA VAL A 18 39.88 57.16 32.12
C VAL A 18 39.88 56.69 30.67
N MET A 19 40.97 56.89 29.93
CA MET A 19 41.10 56.43 28.54
C MET A 19 41.10 54.90 28.43
N VAL A 20 41.76 54.19 29.35
CA VAL A 20 41.73 52.72 29.39
C VAL A 20 40.32 52.22 29.72
N LEU A 21 39.62 52.83 30.67
CA LEU A 21 38.25 52.45 31.00
C LEU A 21 37.30 52.70 29.83
N LEU A 22 37.42 53.83 29.12
CA LEU A 22 36.64 54.10 27.92
C LEU A 22 36.94 53.10 26.79
N ALA A 23 38.22 52.73 26.60
CA ALA A 23 38.59 51.71 25.63
C ALA A 23 37.98 50.34 25.97
N ILE A 24 37.98 49.94 27.25
CA ILE A 24 37.34 48.70 27.71
C ILE A 24 35.83 48.75 27.46
N ILE A 25 35.17 49.87 27.79
CA ILE A 25 33.72 50.04 27.58
C ILE A 25 33.37 49.97 26.08
N LEU A 26 34.18 50.57 25.21
CA LEU A 26 33.99 50.53 23.75
C LEU A 26 34.27 49.14 23.14
N LEU A 27 35.24 48.41 23.68
CA LEU A 27 35.60 47.07 23.19
C LEU A 27 34.68 45.97 23.71
N TYR A 28 34.07 46.16 24.89
CA TYR A 28 33.16 45.21 25.51
C TYR A 28 32.03 44.70 24.57
N PRO A 29 31.27 45.55 23.85
CA PRO A 29 30.21 45.08 22.96
C PRO A 29 30.73 44.26 21.77
N VAL A 30 31.96 44.53 21.30
CA VAL A 30 32.58 43.78 20.20
C VAL A 30 32.96 42.38 20.66
N ILE A 31 33.62 42.27 21.81
CA ILE A 31 34.00 40.99 22.43
C ILE A 31 32.75 40.17 22.74
N TRP A 32 31.72 40.81 23.29
CA TRP A 32 30.44 40.18 23.59
C TRP A 32 29.75 39.64 22.33
N LYS A 33 29.69 40.43 21.26
CA LYS A 33 29.11 40.00 19.98
C LYS A 33 29.86 38.82 19.36
N LEU A 34 31.19 38.82 19.43
CA LEU A 34 32.02 37.71 18.95
C LEU A 34 31.75 36.43 19.74
N SER A 35 31.65 36.53 21.07
CA SER A 35 31.34 35.41 21.96
C SER A 35 29.95 34.84 21.69
N ILE A 36 28.93 35.68 21.54
CA ILE A 36 27.57 35.25 21.17
C ILE A 36 27.57 34.52 19.84
N SER A 37 28.28 35.04 18.83
CA SER A 37 28.35 34.41 17.50
C SER A 37 29.01 33.04 17.53
N GLN A 38 30.05 32.85 18.37
CA GLN A 38 30.70 31.55 18.53
C GLN A 38 29.78 30.58 19.28
N MET A 39 29.05 31.04 20.30
CA MET A 39 28.08 30.22 21.01
C MET A 39 26.92 29.80 20.11
N SER A 40 26.38 30.68 19.26
CA SER A 40 25.30 30.33 18.34
C SER A 40 25.73 29.27 17.33
N ALA A 41 26.94 29.39 16.77
CA ALA A 41 27.49 28.38 15.87
C ALA A 41 27.70 27.02 16.57
N ALA A 42 28.18 27.03 17.82
CA ALA A 42 28.33 25.82 18.62
C ALA A 42 26.96 25.17 18.93
N PHE A 43 25.93 25.97 19.23
CA PHE A 43 24.56 25.47 19.44
C PHE A 43 23.96 24.86 18.17
N GLU A 44 24.23 25.43 16.99
CA GLU A 44 23.75 24.90 15.70
C GLU A 44 24.45 23.57 15.35
N ALA A 45 25.76 23.47 15.61
CA ALA A 45 26.51 22.22 15.51
C ALA A 45 26.01 21.16 16.52
N LEU A 46 25.65 21.57 17.74
CA LEU A 46 25.08 20.66 18.74
C LEU A 46 23.67 20.19 18.35
N LYS A 47 22.88 21.05 17.71
CA LYS A 47 21.53 20.72 17.25
C LYS A 47 21.57 19.70 16.11
N THR A 48 22.47 19.88 15.14
CA THR A 48 22.72 18.89 14.07
C THR A 48 23.28 17.58 14.63
N ALA A 49 24.12 17.62 15.66
CA ALA A 49 24.56 16.42 16.39
C ALA A 49 23.44 15.75 17.21
N LYS A 50 22.43 16.49 17.65
CA LYS A 50 21.23 15.92 18.31
C LYS A 50 20.34 15.16 17.35
N ASP A 51 20.41 15.46 16.06
CA ASP A 51 19.66 14.74 15.02
C ASP A 51 20.38 13.47 14.54
N LEU A 52 21.68 13.30 14.86
CA LEU A 52 22.46 12.09 14.52
C LEU A 52 21.82 10.77 14.99
N PRO A 53 21.30 10.65 16.22
CA PRO A 53 20.58 9.47 16.68
C PRO A 53 19.35 9.13 15.80
N THR A 54 18.64 10.14 15.31
CA THR A 54 17.51 9.96 14.40
C THR A 54 17.97 9.40 13.05
N TYR A 55 19.05 9.94 12.49
CA TYR A 55 19.66 9.41 11.26
C TYR A 55 20.18 7.98 11.44
N LEU A 56 20.82 7.68 12.57
CA LEU A 56 21.24 6.32 12.90
C LEU A 56 20.05 5.37 13.02
N GLY A 57 18.95 5.81 13.63
CA GLY A 57 17.69 5.05 13.70
C GLY A 57 17.15 4.71 12.31
N HIS A 58 17.11 5.68 11.39
CA HIS A 58 16.68 5.43 10.00
C HIS A 58 17.61 4.47 9.25
N ILE A 59 18.91 4.52 9.48
CA ILE A 59 19.87 3.58 8.89
C ILE A 59 19.67 2.17 9.43
N THR A 60 19.42 2.02 10.73
CA THR A 60 19.11 0.72 11.35
C THR A 60 17.80 0.14 10.80
N GLU A 61 16.74 0.95 10.72
CA GLU A 61 15.45 0.54 10.13
C GLU A 61 15.61 0.14 8.66
N ALA A 62 16.39 0.88 7.88
CA ALA A 62 16.68 0.53 6.48
C ALA A 62 17.49 -0.78 6.38
N SER A 63 18.43 -1.02 7.29
CA SER A 63 19.19 -2.27 7.36
C SER A 63 18.31 -3.48 7.68
N GLU A 64 17.40 -3.34 8.64
CA GLU A 64 16.43 -4.39 8.98
C GLU A 64 15.49 -4.71 7.80
N ARG A 65 15.01 -3.68 7.09
CA ARG A 65 14.22 -3.87 5.86
C ARG A 65 14.99 -4.61 4.78
N LEU A 66 16.26 -4.26 4.55
CA LEU A 66 17.12 -4.96 3.59
C LEU A 66 17.35 -6.42 3.97
N GLN A 67 17.52 -6.72 5.27
CA GLN A 67 17.62 -8.10 5.74
C GLN A 67 16.32 -8.88 5.54
N SER A 68 15.16 -8.26 5.77
CA SER A 68 13.86 -8.88 5.50
C SER A 68 13.71 -9.22 4.01
N LEU A 69 14.00 -8.26 3.13
CA LEU A 69 13.95 -8.47 1.68
C LEU A 69 14.89 -9.59 1.24
N ASN A 70 16.09 -9.70 1.82
CA ASN A 70 17.02 -10.77 1.49
C ASN A 70 16.48 -12.16 1.89
N ARG A 71 15.78 -12.26 3.03
CA ARG A 71 15.10 -13.52 3.43
C ARG A 71 13.95 -13.86 2.47
N GLU A 72 13.16 -12.86 2.08
CA GLU A 72 12.07 -13.04 1.11
C GLU A 72 12.59 -13.52 -0.25
N ILE A 73 13.69 -12.94 -0.74
CA ILE A 73 14.38 -13.40 -1.96
C ILE A 73 14.86 -14.84 -1.81
N GLY A 74 15.39 -15.21 -0.64
CA GLY A 74 15.74 -16.60 -0.33
C GLY A 74 14.55 -17.55 -0.46
N GLY A 75 13.41 -17.19 0.12
CA GLY A 75 12.17 -17.98 0.02
C GLY A 75 11.59 -18.04 -1.40
N LEU A 76 11.73 -16.98 -2.19
CA LEU A 76 11.34 -16.99 -3.62
C LEU A 76 12.21 -17.97 -4.42
N ARG A 77 13.51 -18.05 -4.11
CA ARG A 77 14.41 -19.01 -4.78
C ARG A 77 14.04 -20.46 -4.47
N GLU A 78 13.62 -20.74 -3.23
CA GLU A 78 13.13 -22.06 -2.83
C GLU A 78 11.86 -22.42 -3.62
N LYS A 79 10.88 -21.51 -3.70
CA LYS A 79 9.66 -21.71 -4.51
C LYS A 79 9.93 -21.89 -6.00
N LEU A 80 10.97 -21.24 -6.54
CA LEU A 80 11.40 -21.46 -7.92
C LEU A 80 11.99 -22.87 -8.11
N GLY A 81 12.70 -23.40 -7.11
CA GLY A 81 13.13 -24.81 -7.12
C GLY A 81 11.95 -25.79 -7.07
N GLU A 82 10.90 -25.48 -6.30
CA GLU A 82 9.67 -26.28 -6.29
C GLU A 82 8.97 -26.28 -7.66
N LEU A 83 9.00 -25.17 -8.40
CA LEU A 83 8.44 -25.11 -9.75
C LEU A 83 9.13 -26.06 -10.74
N ASP A 84 10.45 -26.20 -10.67
CA ASP A 84 11.19 -27.16 -11.49
C ASP A 84 10.76 -28.61 -11.16
N THR A 85 10.53 -28.91 -9.88
CA THR A 85 10.03 -30.24 -9.47
C THR A 85 8.62 -30.51 -9.97
N ILE A 86 7.72 -29.51 -9.94
CA ILE A 86 6.36 -29.63 -10.48
C ILE A 86 6.39 -29.87 -11.99
N GLN A 87 7.31 -29.22 -12.71
CA GLN A 87 7.46 -29.43 -14.14
C GLN A 87 7.91 -30.87 -14.45
N GLU A 88 8.84 -31.42 -13.68
CA GLU A 88 9.28 -32.81 -13.80
C GLU A 88 8.14 -33.80 -13.50
N GLU A 89 7.35 -33.54 -12.44
CA GLU A 89 6.16 -34.34 -12.12
C GLU A 89 5.10 -34.29 -13.24
N LEU A 90 4.92 -33.13 -13.88
CA LEU A 90 3.98 -32.96 -14.99
C LEU A 90 4.41 -33.77 -16.22
N GLU A 91 5.71 -33.82 -16.53
CA GLU A 91 6.23 -34.65 -17.61
C GLU A 91 6.03 -36.14 -17.33
N ILE A 92 6.26 -36.58 -16.09
CA ILE A 92 6.02 -37.97 -15.69
C ILE A 92 4.53 -38.31 -15.80
N ALA A 93 3.64 -37.42 -15.35
CA ALA A 93 2.20 -37.61 -15.44
C ALA A 93 1.72 -37.72 -16.90
N ASN A 94 2.21 -36.84 -17.78
CA ASN A 94 1.86 -36.87 -19.20
C ASN A 94 2.33 -38.16 -19.89
N ARG A 95 3.53 -38.67 -19.57
CA ARG A 95 3.98 -39.96 -20.09
C ARG A 95 3.08 -41.11 -19.64
N ARG A 96 2.68 -41.13 -18.36
CA ARG A 96 1.76 -42.14 -17.82
C ARG A 96 0.40 -42.08 -18.50
N ILE A 97 -0.12 -40.89 -18.79
CA ILE A 97 -1.39 -40.73 -19.53
C ILE A 97 -1.26 -41.31 -20.94
N ALA A 98 -0.17 -41.01 -21.66
CA ALA A 98 0.07 -41.55 -22.98
C ALA A 98 0.17 -43.10 -22.97
N ASP A 99 0.84 -43.67 -21.97
CA ASP A 99 0.93 -45.12 -21.79
C ASP A 99 -0.44 -45.75 -21.50
N LEU A 100 -1.27 -45.10 -20.67
CA LEU A 100 -2.63 -45.55 -20.37
C LEU A 100 -3.56 -45.47 -21.58
N GLN A 101 -3.45 -44.42 -22.39
CA GLN A 101 -4.21 -44.28 -23.64
C GLN A 101 -3.84 -45.40 -24.62
N LYS A 102 -2.55 -45.72 -24.74
CA LYS A 102 -2.07 -46.83 -25.58
C LYS A 102 -2.59 -48.19 -25.10
N LEU A 103 -2.67 -48.41 -23.79
CA LEU A 103 -3.26 -49.62 -23.20
C LEU A 103 -4.79 -49.68 -23.38
N SER A 104 -5.45 -48.53 -23.45
CA SER A 104 -6.90 -48.44 -23.67
C SER A 104 -7.30 -48.74 -25.12
N GLU A 105 -6.45 -48.44 -26.11
CA GLU A 105 -6.71 -48.74 -27.53
C GLU A 105 -6.72 -50.24 -27.86
N GLU A 106 -6.11 -51.10 -27.02
CA GLU A 106 -6.12 -52.56 -27.21
C GLU A 106 -7.38 -53.26 -26.65
N ARG A 107 -8.31 -52.53 -26.01
CA ARG A 107 -9.51 -53.10 -25.40
C ARG A 107 -10.72 -53.05 -26.38
N PRO A 108 -11.37 -54.17 -26.71
CA PRO A 108 -12.52 -54.19 -27.61
C PRO A 108 -13.71 -53.39 -27.03
N PRO A 109 -14.53 -52.75 -27.87
CA PRO A 109 -15.52 -51.77 -27.43
C PRO A 109 -16.64 -52.44 -26.62
N GLU A 110 -16.67 -52.17 -25.31
CA GLU A 110 -17.85 -52.40 -24.48
C GLU A 110 -18.92 -51.34 -24.81
N PRO A 111 -20.22 -51.66 -24.71
CA PRO A 111 -21.31 -50.76 -25.08
C PRO A 111 -21.27 -49.46 -24.26
N VAL A 112 -21.13 -48.36 -24.99
CA VAL A 112 -21.00 -46.98 -24.49
C VAL A 112 -22.20 -46.63 -23.61
N ALA A 113 -21.96 -46.54 -22.29
CA ALA A 113 -22.86 -45.83 -21.39
C ALA A 113 -22.91 -44.36 -21.83
N ALA A 114 -24.12 -43.79 -21.89
CA ALA A 114 -24.40 -42.43 -22.34
C ALA A 114 -23.29 -41.46 -21.92
N GLU A 115 -22.63 -40.86 -22.91
CA GLU A 115 -21.59 -39.87 -22.67
C GLU A 115 -22.16 -38.78 -21.75
N PRO A 116 -21.45 -38.41 -20.67
CA PRO A 116 -21.88 -37.29 -19.85
C PRO A 116 -22.00 -36.07 -20.75
N GLU A 117 -23.15 -35.39 -20.73
CA GLU A 117 -23.33 -34.12 -21.43
C GLU A 117 -22.11 -33.24 -21.16
N GLU A 118 -21.35 -32.95 -22.20
CA GLU A 118 -20.15 -32.14 -22.13
C GLU A 118 -20.57 -30.76 -21.60
N ILE A 119 -20.27 -30.51 -20.32
CA ILE A 119 -20.58 -29.23 -19.69
C ILE A 119 -19.71 -28.19 -20.40
N ASP A 120 -20.35 -27.31 -21.17
CA ASP A 120 -19.70 -26.17 -21.82
C ASP A 120 -19.29 -25.13 -20.77
N GLU A 121 -18.21 -25.44 -20.05
CA GLU A 121 -17.66 -24.64 -18.96
C GLU A 121 -17.23 -23.25 -19.45
N VAL A 122 -16.73 -23.17 -20.69
CA VAL A 122 -16.31 -21.92 -21.32
C VAL A 122 -17.51 -20.99 -21.50
N ARG A 123 -18.60 -21.48 -22.10
CA ARG A 123 -19.82 -20.69 -22.29
C ARG A 123 -20.46 -20.29 -20.96
N ASN A 124 -20.45 -21.18 -19.97
CA ASN A 124 -20.99 -20.86 -18.64
C ASN A 124 -20.15 -19.78 -17.92
N TRP A 125 -18.83 -19.83 -18.03
CA TRP A 125 -17.93 -18.81 -17.47
C TRP A 125 -18.11 -17.44 -18.14
N GLU A 126 -18.25 -17.41 -19.46
CA GLU A 126 -18.55 -16.18 -20.21
C GLU A 126 -19.86 -15.55 -19.73
N ALA A 127 -20.93 -16.36 -19.60
CA ALA A 127 -22.22 -15.89 -19.10
C ALA A 127 -22.15 -15.33 -17.67
N VAL A 128 -21.45 -16.01 -16.75
CA VAL A 128 -21.25 -15.53 -15.37
C VAL A 128 -20.45 -14.22 -15.36
N SER A 129 -19.42 -14.12 -16.19
CA SER A 129 -18.56 -12.92 -16.28
C SER A 129 -19.34 -11.72 -16.80
N GLU A 130 -20.10 -11.90 -17.87
CA GLU A 130 -20.97 -10.86 -18.44
C GLU A 130 -21.95 -10.33 -17.38
N ILE A 131 -22.69 -11.21 -16.70
CA ILE A 131 -23.65 -10.83 -15.66
C ILE A 131 -22.96 -10.06 -14.52
N TRP A 132 -21.78 -10.49 -14.10
CA TRP A 132 -21.03 -9.80 -13.04
C TRP A 132 -20.61 -8.39 -13.46
N PHE A 133 -20.11 -8.23 -14.70
CA PHE A 133 -19.72 -6.91 -15.20
C PHE A 133 -20.92 -5.96 -15.32
N GLU A 134 -22.08 -6.45 -15.73
CA GLU A 134 -23.31 -5.64 -15.73
C GLU A 134 -23.70 -5.18 -14.32
N VAL A 135 -23.65 -6.05 -13.32
CA VAL A 135 -23.96 -5.68 -11.92
C VAL A 135 -22.96 -4.65 -11.41
N LYS A 136 -21.68 -4.83 -11.75
CA LYS A 136 -20.64 -3.85 -11.45
C LYS A 136 -20.97 -2.49 -12.08
N ASP A 137 -21.33 -2.45 -13.36
CA ASP A 137 -21.68 -1.21 -14.05
C ASP A 137 -22.90 -0.53 -13.42
N ILE A 138 -23.91 -1.29 -12.98
CA ILE A 138 -25.03 -0.74 -12.20
C ILE A 138 -24.53 -0.04 -10.92
N VAL A 139 -23.62 -0.68 -10.16
CA VAL A 139 -23.04 -0.07 -8.95
C VAL A 139 -22.23 1.19 -9.29
N GLU A 140 -21.48 1.18 -10.41
CA GLU A 140 -20.76 2.34 -10.90
C GLU A 140 -21.69 3.50 -11.26
N ASP A 141 -22.80 3.21 -11.94
CA ASP A 141 -23.82 4.19 -12.32
C ASP A 141 -24.50 4.78 -11.08
N ARG A 142 -24.76 3.96 -10.05
CA ARG A 142 -25.27 4.45 -8.75
C ARG A 142 -24.30 5.42 -8.09
N ILE A 143 -22.99 5.15 -8.13
CA ILE A 143 -21.95 6.08 -7.64
C ILE A 143 -21.93 7.36 -8.49
N GLY A 144 -22.00 7.23 -9.82
CA GLY A 144 -22.02 8.35 -10.76
C GLY A 144 -23.23 9.28 -10.57
N GLY A 145 -24.39 8.69 -10.24
CA GLY A 145 -25.66 9.36 -9.99
C GLY A 145 -25.79 10.10 -8.66
N ILE A 146 -24.81 10.00 -7.75
CA ILE A 146 -24.80 10.76 -6.49
C ILE A 146 -24.68 12.26 -6.80
N ALA A 147 -25.73 13.02 -6.47
CA ALA A 147 -25.81 14.45 -6.75
C ALA A 147 -24.77 15.29 -5.98
N ASP A 148 -24.48 14.93 -4.73
CA ASP A 148 -23.46 15.62 -3.93
C ASP A 148 -22.04 15.23 -4.39
N GLY A 149 -21.39 16.15 -5.08
CA GLY A 149 -20.01 15.98 -5.55
C GLY A 149 -18.96 15.78 -4.44
N ARG A 150 -19.24 16.16 -3.18
CA ARG A 150 -18.38 15.85 -2.04
C ARG A 150 -18.46 14.37 -1.68
N ILE A 151 -19.68 13.83 -1.61
CA ILE A 151 -19.91 12.41 -1.35
C ILE A 151 -19.31 11.58 -2.49
N ARG A 152 -19.57 11.95 -3.76
CA ARG A 152 -19.01 11.25 -4.92
C ARG A 152 -17.47 11.18 -4.91
N ARG A 153 -16.79 12.27 -4.54
CA ARG A 153 -15.30 12.30 -4.47
C ARG A 153 -14.71 11.28 -3.49
N LYS A 154 -15.45 10.90 -2.44
CA LYS A 154 -15.02 9.88 -1.47
C LYS A 154 -14.80 8.52 -2.12
N TYR A 155 -15.59 8.16 -3.13
CA TYR A 155 -15.50 6.87 -3.81
C TYR A 155 -14.30 6.80 -4.76
N ASN A 156 -13.86 7.93 -5.31
CA ASN A 156 -12.71 7.98 -6.22
C ASN A 156 -11.39 7.56 -5.56
N SER A 157 -11.28 7.70 -4.23
CA SER A 157 -10.10 7.28 -3.48
C SER A 157 -10.11 5.81 -3.05
N ILE A 158 -11.24 5.10 -3.22
CA ILE A 158 -11.38 3.71 -2.80
C ILE A 158 -10.99 2.81 -3.98
N PRO A 159 -9.98 1.94 -3.81
CA PRO A 159 -9.58 1.04 -4.89
C PRO A 159 -10.66 -0.03 -5.14
N ARG A 160 -11.01 -0.24 -6.41
CA ARG A 160 -12.12 -1.14 -6.83
C ARG A 160 -11.70 -2.60 -6.97
N TYR A 161 -10.89 -3.10 -6.03
CA TYR A 161 -10.47 -4.50 -6.04
C TYR A 161 -11.57 -5.43 -5.52
N THR A 162 -12.39 -4.93 -4.59
CA THR A 162 -13.44 -5.68 -3.89
C THR A 162 -14.60 -4.73 -3.61
N TYR A 163 -15.83 -5.22 -3.64
CA TYR A 163 -17.01 -4.39 -3.35
C TYR A 163 -17.37 -4.31 -1.86
N GLU A 164 -16.68 -5.09 -1.01
CA GLU A 164 -16.91 -5.16 0.44
C GLU A 164 -16.70 -3.83 1.17
N GLU A 165 -15.78 -2.98 0.71
CA GLU A 165 -15.56 -1.65 1.30
C GLU A 165 -16.54 -0.60 0.76
N ILE A 166 -17.03 -0.77 -0.46
CA ILE A 166 -17.84 0.23 -1.17
C ILE A 166 -19.33 0.08 -0.83
N THR A 167 -19.84 -1.14 -0.77
CA THR A 167 -21.27 -1.40 -0.55
C THR A 167 -21.81 -0.87 0.78
N PRO A 168 -21.11 -0.94 1.95
CA PRO A 168 -21.63 -0.37 3.19
C PRO A 168 -21.71 1.16 3.13
N LEU A 169 -20.80 1.80 2.39
CA LEU A 169 -20.82 3.23 2.19
C LEU A 169 -21.98 3.65 1.29
N LEU A 170 -22.27 2.89 0.24
CA LEU A 170 -23.43 3.13 -0.62
C LEU A 170 -24.76 2.96 0.14
N VAL A 171 -24.85 2.00 1.06
CA VAL A 171 -26.02 1.87 1.94
C VAL A 171 -26.18 3.09 2.83
N ARG A 172 -25.09 3.54 3.49
CA ARG A 172 -25.12 4.72 4.36
C ARG A 172 -25.55 5.99 3.61
N ASP A 173 -25.11 6.10 2.36
CA ASP A 173 -25.36 7.26 1.51
C ASP A 173 -26.67 7.07 0.67
N ASN A 174 -27.49 6.05 0.99
CA ASN A 174 -28.78 5.69 0.37
C ASN A 174 -28.73 5.45 -1.15
N ALA A 175 -27.58 5.08 -1.70
CA ALA A 175 -27.41 4.73 -3.11
C ALA A 175 -27.72 3.26 -3.40
N LEU A 176 -27.67 2.40 -2.36
CA LEU A 176 -28.10 1.00 -2.39
C LEU A 176 -28.90 0.68 -1.13
N THR A 177 -29.80 -0.28 -1.22
CA THR A 177 -30.43 -0.92 -0.06
C THR A 177 -29.47 -1.92 0.58
N ALA A 178 -29.71 -2.26 1.87
CA ALA A 178 -28.91 -3.27 2.55
C ALA A 178 -28.96 -4.65 1.87
N ALA A 179 -30.13 -5.01 1.30
CA ALA A 179 -30.32 -6.27 0.59
C ALA A 179 -29.54 -6.31 -0.74
N GLU A 180 -29.53 -5.22 -1.51
CA GLU A 180 -28.73 -5.13 -2.73
C GLU A 180 -27.22 -5.20 -2.43
N ALA A 181 -26.78 -4.52 -1.36
CA ALA A 181 -25.39 -4.55 -0.92
C ALA A 181 -24.92 -5.97 -0.55
N GLU A 182 -25.76 -6.74 0.16
CA GLU A 182 -25.49 -8.15 0.48
C GLU A 182 -25.35 -8.98 -0.80
N VAL A 183 -26.28 -8.84 -1.75
CA VAL A 183 -26.23 -9.56 -3.03
C VAL A 183 -24.97 -9.24 -3.83
N VAL A 184 -24.58 -7.96 -3.92
CA VAL A 184 -23.35 -7.55 -4.64
C VAL A 184 -22.11 -8.16 -3.97
N ASN A 185 -22.05 -8.20 -2.64
CA ASN A 185 -20.93 -8.80 -1.92
C ASN A 185 -20.86 -10.32 -2.11
N ASP A 186 -22.00 -11.01 -2.09
CA ASP A 186 -22.08 -12.46 -2.35
C ASP A 186 -21.68 -12.80 -3.79
N MET A 187 -22.08 -11.95 -4.75
CA MET A 187 -21.65 -12.05 -6.14
C MET A 187 -20.14 -11.88 -6.29
N ASP A 188 -19.55 -10.83 -5.71
CA ASP A 188 -18.10 -10.57 -5.77
C ASP A 188 -17.31 -11.75 -5.18
N ARG A 189 -17.72 -12.23 -4.01
CA ARG A 189 -17.08 -13.37 -3.33
C ARG A 189 -17.16 -14.64 -4.17
N THR A 190 -18.34 -14.96 -4.68
CA THR A 190 -18.55 -16.14 -5.52
C THR A 190 -17.76 -16.03 -6.83
N PHE A 191 -17.83 -14.88 -7.52
CA PHE A 191 -17.11 -14.66 -8.77
C PHE A 191 -15.61 -14.81 -8.61
N ARG A 192 -15.03 -14.24 -7.54
CA ARG A 192 -13.60 -14.36 -7.24
C ARG A 192 -13.18 -15.80 -6.94
N SER A 193 -14.06 -16.60 -6.32
CA SER A 193 -13.80 -18.02 -6.10
C SER A 193 -13.76 -18.81 -7.42
N LEU A 194 -14.64 -18.49 -8.37
CA LEU A 194 -14.70 -19.12 -9.69
C LEU A 194 -13.53 -18.73 -10.59
N ARG A 195 -13.01 -17.50 -10.48
CA ARG A 195 -11.89 -17.00 -11.29
C ARG A 195 -10.63 -17.86 -11.20
N ASN A 196 -10.41 -18.52 -10.06
CA ASN A 196 -9.25 -19.40 -9.86
C ASN A 196 -9.39 -20.77 -10.56
N ARG A 197 -10.48 -21.03 -11.29
CA ARG A 197 -10.79 -22.27 -12.02
C ARG A 197 -10.70 -23.56 -11.18
N LYS A 198 -10.75 -23.45 -9.85
CA LYS A 198 -10.76 -24.61 -8.93
C LYS A 198 -12.13 -25.27 -8.86
N THR A 199 -13.18 -24.57 -9.26
CA THR A 199 -14.56 -25.02 -9.18
C THR A 199 -15.19 -24.87 -10.56
N PRO A 200 -15.74 -25.96 -11.14
CA PRO A 200 -16.35 -25.89 -12.46
C PRO A 200 -17.59 -24.98 -12.43
N VAL A 201 -17.80 -24.25 -13.53
CA VAL A 201 -18.95 -23.36 -13.69
C VAL A 201 -20.12 -24.14 -14.27
N THR A 202 -21.06 -24.52 -13.42
CA THR A 202 -22.24 -25.29 -13.83
C THR A 202 -23.39 -24.38 -14.29
N PRO A 203 -24.37 -24.90 -15.05
CA PRO A 203 -25.57 -24.14 -15.44
C PRO A 203 -26.40 -23.63 -14.25
N GLU A 204 -26.38 -24.32 -13.11
CA GLU A 204 -27.00 -23.88 -11.86
C GLU A 204 -26.37 -22.58 -11.38
N ARG A 205 -25.05 -22.45 -11.50
CA ARG A 205 -24.33 -21.24 -11.10
C ARG A 205 -24.70 -20.05 -11.98
N VAL A 206 -24.85 -20.27 -13.29
CA VAL A 206 -25.35 -19.24 -14.21
C VAL A 206 -26.74 -18.75 -13.78
N ARG A 207 -27.66 -19.69 -13.46
CA ARG A 207 -29.00 -19.37 -12.96
C ARG A 207 -28.98 -18.60 -11.64
N GLU A 208 -28.06 -18.94 -10.74
CA GLU A 208 -27.86 -18.20 -9.48
C GLU A 208 -27.43 -16.75 -9.73
N PHE A 209 -26.44 -16.52 -10.61
CA PHE A 209 -26.01 -15.17 -11.01
C PHE A 209 -27.13 -14.35 -11.65
N GLN A 210 -27.96 -14.96 -12.50
CA GLN A 210 -29.13 -14.32 -13.07
C GLN A 210 -30.15 -13.91 -11.99
N GLY A 211 -30.36 -14.77 -10.99
CA GLY A 211 -31.21 -14.49 -9.83
C GLY A 211 -30.69 -13.32 -8.99
N TRP A 212 -29.38 -13.23 -8.77
CA TRP A 212 -28.76 -12.11 -8.09
C TRP A 212 -28.86 -10.80 -8.88
N ARG A 213 -28.55 -10.83 -10.18
CA ARG A 213 -28.69 -9.66 -11.07
C ARG A 213 -30.09 -9.04 -11.00
N ALA A 214 -31.13 -9.88 -11.04
CA ALA A 214 -32.51 -9.43 -10.97
C ALA A 214 -32.85 -8.69 -9.66
N ARG A 215 -32.09 -8.89 -8.58
CA ARG A 215 -32.29 -8.24 -7.28
C ARG A 215 -31.54 -6.90 -7.14
N VAL A 216 -30.56 -6.60 -7.99
CA VAL A 216 -29.72 -5.38 -7.90
C VAL A 216 -30.19 -4.27 -8.85
N GLY A 217 -30.96 -4.61 -9.89
CA GLY A 217 -31.43 -3.67 -10.92
C GLY A 217 -32.95 -3.49 -11.04
N GLY A 218 -33.73 -4.15 -10.17
CA GLY A 218 -35.20 -4.03 -10.14
C GLY A 218 -35.65 -2.84 -9.28
#